data_AF-A0A522WC29-F1
#
_entry.id   AF-A0A522WC29-F1
#
_cell.length_a   1.000
_cell.length_b   1.000
_cell.length_c   1.000
_cell.angle_alpha   90.00
_cell.angle_beta   90.00
_cell.angle_gamma   90.00
#
_symmetry.space_group_name_H-M   'P 1'
#
loop_
_entity.id
_entity.type
_entity.pdbx_description
1 polymer ?
#
loop_
_entity_poly.entity_id
_entity_poly.type
_entity_poly.pdbx_seq_one_letter_code
_entity_poly.pdbx_strand_id
1 'polypeptide(L)'
;MTNKQFQRLALYNEFYKKYGIEYQMLMQVSGIGSVTTGITFNRGKRDFSEQERLLLNLLGPHITQAYNNAKAVQTLKNKITPRPRNTEKAKSKLTSRESEILFWVAQGKTNADVAGILNISLGTVRIHLEHIYP
;
A
#
# COMPACT_ATOMS: atom_id res chain seq x y z
N MET A 1 -5.28 24.32 2.42
CA MET A 1 -3.97 24.78 2.94
C MET A 1 -3.33 25.67 1.89
N THR A 2 -2.81 26.84 2.25
CA THR A 2 -2.14 27.74 1.28
C THR A 2 -0.71 27.26 0.97
N ASN A 3 -0.15 27.65 -0.17
CA ASN A 3 1.23 27.28 -0.54
C ASN A 3 2.23 27.76 0.54
N LYS A 4 2.06 28.98 1.06
CA LYS A 4 2.90 29.49 2.17
C LYS A 4 2.80 28.66 3.46
N GLN A 5 1.64 28.07 3.76
CA GLN A 5 1.49 27.17 4.91
C GLN A 5 2.14 25.81 4.66
N PHE A 6 2.06 25.30 3.43
CA PHE A 6 2.74 24.06 3.03
C PHE A 6 4.26 24.16 3.16
N GLN A 7 4.83 25.27 2.67
CA GLN A 7 6.28 25.51 2.69
C GLN A 7 6.88 25.62 4.10
N ARG A 8 6.05 25.86 5.12
CA ARG A 8 6.45 25.90 6.53
C ARG A 8 6.52 24.51 7.18
N LEU A 9 6.01 23.46 6.53
CA LEU A 9 6.03 22.12 7.09
C LEU A 9 7.43 21.50 7.01
N ALA A 10 7.80 20.71 8.02
CA ALA A 10 9.04 19.92 8.01
C ALA A 10 9.07 18.96 6.80
N LEU A 11 7.94 18.30 6.53
CA LEU A 11 7.75 17.43 5.37
C LEU A 11 8.11 18.14 4.06
N TYR A 12 7.75 19.41 3.91
CA TYR A 12 8.09 20.16 2.71
C TYR A 12 9.60 20.39 2.61
N ASN A 13 10.21 20.87 3.69
CA ASN A 13 11.63 21.24 3.71
C ASN A 13 12.57 20.04 3.60
N GLU A 14 12.17 18.90 4.18
CA GLU A 14 12.98 17.67 4.19
C GLU A 14 12.79 16.80 2.95
N PHE A 15 11.58 16.77 2.39
CA PHE A 15 11.25 15.92 1.24
C PHE A 15 11.00 16.73 -0.03
N TYR A 16 9.90 17.48 -0.08
CA TYR A 16 9.39 18.09 -1.31
C TYR A 16 10.37 19.07 -1.96
N LYS A 17 11.00 19.93 -1.17
CA LYS A 17 11.97 20.92 -1.62
C LYS A 17 13.18 20.29 -2.30
N LYS A 18 13.70 19.18 -1.75
CA LYS A 18 14.87 18.46 -2.30
C LYS A 18 14.59 17.92 -3.70
N TYR A 19 13.35 17.53 -3.98
CA TYR A 19 12.93 17.01 -5.28
C TYR A 19 12.32 18.07 -6.20
N GLY A 20 12.33 19.35 -5.80
CA GLY A 20 11.76 20.46 -6.59
C GLY A 20 10.25 20.31 -6.83
N ILE A 21 9.54 19.71 -5.87
CA ILE A 21 8.10 19.47 -5.96
C ILE A 21 7.38 20.60 -5.20
N GLU A 22 6.90 21.58 -5.94
CA GLU A 22 6.20 22.76 -5.42
C GLU A 22 4.68 22.65 -5.61
N TYR A 23 4.26 21.97 -6.68
CA TYR A 23 2.86 21.80 -7.08
C TYR A 23 2.60 20.33 -7.38
N GLN A 24 1.45 19.84 -6.94
CA GLN A 24 1.04 18.46 -7.15
C GLN A 24 -0.41 18.38 -7.61
N MET A 25 -0.70 17.43 -8.48
CA MET A 25 -2.06 17.06 -8.86
C MET A 25 -2.21 15.54 -8.80
N LEU A 26 -3.25 15.07 -8.12
CA LEU A 26 -3.57 13.65 -8.01
C LEU A 26 -4.72 13.32 -8.97
N MET A 27 -4.50 12.33 -9.83
CA MET A 27 -5.54 11.72 -10.65
C MET A 27 -5.80 10.30 -10.12
N GLN A 28 -7.04 10.00 -9.78
CA GLN A 28 -7.41 8.66 -9.35
C GLN A 28 -7.58 7.73 -10.56
N VAL A 29 -7.03 6.53 -10.48
CA VAL A 29 -7.06 5.51 -11.55
C VAL A 29 -7.86 4.28 -11.14
N SER A 30 -7.89 3.96 -9.85
CA SER A 30 -8.80 2.94 -9.34
C SER A 30 -9.19 3.27 -7.90
N GLY A 31 -10.48 3.27 -7.58
CA GLY A 31 -10.90 3.44 -6.19
C GLY A 31 -12.41 3.58 -6.01
N ILE A 32 -13.06 2.50 -5.59
CA ILE A 32 -14.12 2.50 -4.57
C ILE A 32 -13.82 1.29 -3.66
N GLY A 33 -13.27 1.49 -2.46
CA GLY A 33 -12.86 0.41 -1.54
C GLY A 33 -11.55 0.68 -0.75
N SER A 34 -10.90 -0.38 -0.24
CA SER A 34 -9.77 -0.30 0.72
C SER A 34 -8.39 0.02 0.13
N VAL A 35 -8.22 0.00 -1.20
CA VAL A 35 -6.96 0.37 -1.86
C VAL A 35 -7.24 1.29 -3.04
N THR A 36 -6.80 2.54 -2.94
CA THR A 36 -6.90 3.55 -4.00
C THR A 36 -5.57 3.64 -4.73
N THR A 37 -5.59 3.43 -6.05
CA THR A 37 -4.45 3.68 -6.93
C THR A 37 -4.63 5.04 -7.58
N GLY A 38 -3.67 5.94 -7.37
CA GLY A 38 -3.64 7.25 -8.00
C GLY A 38 -2.31 7.51 -8.69
N ILE A 39 -2.34 8.39 -9.69
CA ILE A 39 -1.16 8.93 -10.36
C ILE A 39 -0.98 10.36 -9.85
N THR A 40 0.20 10.65 -9.30
CA THR A 40 0.56 11.99 -8.84
C THR A 40 1.46 12.67 -9.87
N PHE A 41 1.06 13.84 -10.33
CA PHE A 41 1.84 14.72 -11.19
C PHE A 41 2.51 15.78 -10.32
N ASN A 42 3.83 15.93 -10.43
CA ASN A 42 4.64 16.83 -9.62
C ASN A 42 5.33 17.89 -10.49
N ARG A 43 5.41 19.14 -10.02
CA ARG A 43 6.02 20.26 -10.75
C ARG A 43 6.68 21.26 -9.80
N GLY A 44 7.72 21.95 -10.26
CA GLY A 44 8.43 22.96 -9.46
C GLY A 44 8.18 24.42 -9.85
N LYS A 45 7.92 24.71 -11.13
CA LYS A 45 8.00 26.09 -11.65
C LYS A 45 6.70 26.88 -11.58
N ARG A 46 5.58 26.24 -11.89
CA ARG A 46 4.25 26.86 -11.93
C ARG A 46 3.17 25.86 -11.54
N ASP A 47 2.06 26.39 -11.08
CA ASP A 47 0.88 25.60 -10.78
C ASP A 47 0.25 25.00 -12.06
N PHE A 48 -0.64 24.03 -11.86
CA PHE A 48 -1.48 23.46 -12.89
C PHE A 48 -2.57 24.45 -13.26
N SER A 49 -2.72 24.69 -14.56
CA SER A 49 -3.81 25.48 -15.11
C SER A 49 -5.13 24.70 -15.11
N GLU A 50 -6.25 25.41 -15.19
CA GLU A 50 -7.57 24.77 -15.35
C GLU A 50 -7.66 23.92 -16.63
N GLN A 51 -6.98 24.31 -17.70
CA GLN A 51 -6.91 23.50 -18.93
C GLN A 51 -6.20 22.16 -18.69
N GLU A 52 -5.10 22.15 -17.93
CA GLU A 52 -4.36 20.94 -17.60
C GLU A 52 -5.17 20.04 -16.66
N ARG A 53 -5.87 20.64 -15.70
CA ARG A 53 -6.81 19.93 -14.82
C ARG A 53 -7.94 19.28 -15.62
N LEU A 54 -8.52 20.01 -16.57
CA LEU A 54 -9.60 19.52 -17.42
C LEU A 54 -9.12 18.38 -18.33
N LEU A 55 -7.92 18.51 -18.90
CA LEU A 55 -7.30 17.43 -19.67
C LEU A 55 -7.13 16.17 -18.83
N LEU A 56 -6.63 16.29 -17.60
CA LEU A 56 -6.47 15.15 -16.71
C LEU A 56 -7.81 14.52 -16.30
N ASN A 57 -8.85 15.33 -16.09
CA ASN A 57 -10.20 14.83 -15.86
C ASN A 57 -10.75 14.06 -17.06
N LEU A 58 -10.48 14.52 -18.29
CA LEU A 58 -10.88 13.84 -19.52
C LEU A 58 -10.09 12.53 -19.74
N LEU A 59 -8.80 12.52 -19.41
CA LEU A 59 -7.95 11.34 -19.55
C LEU A 59 -8.21 10.29 -18.45
N GLY A 60 -8.66 10.70 -17.28
CA GLY A 60 -8.88 9.84 -16.11
C GLY A 60 -9.66 8.55 -16.42
N PRO A 61 -10.85 8.62 -17.04
CA PRO A 61 -11.63 7.44 -17.42
C PRO A 61 -10.88 6.48 -18.35
N HIS A 62 -10.15 7.01 -19.33
CA HIS A 62 -9.42 6.18 -20.29
C HIS A 62 -8.22 5.48 -19.65
N ILE A 63 -7.50 6.17 -18.77
CA ILE A 63 -6.37 5.60 -18.02
C ILE A 63 -6.87 4.54 -17.04
N THR A 64 -7.99 4.80 -16.37
CA THR A 64 -8.69 3.84 -15.51
C THR A 64 -9.05 2.57 -16.27
N GLN A 65 -9.66 2.71 -17.45
CA GLN A 65 -10.02 1.57 -18.29
C GLN A 65 -8.79 0.78 -18.73
N ALA A 66 -7.73 1.46 -19.19
CA ALA A 66 -6.49 0.82 -19.62
C ALA A 66 -5.83 0.04 -18.46
N TYR A 67 -5.80 0.63 -17.26
CA TYR A 67 -5.30 -0.01 -16.05
C TYR A 67 -6.11 -1.28 -15.69
N ASN A 68 -7.44 -1.17 -15.71
CA ASN A 68 -8.33 -2.30 -15.43
C ASN A 68 -8.17 -3.43 -16.47
N ASN A 69 -8.03 -3.08 -17.75
CA ASN A 69 -7.78 -4.04 -18.83
C ASN A 69 -6.44 -4.77 -18.63
N ALA A 70 -5.38 -4.04 -18.30
CA ALA A 70 -4.06 -4.63 -18.03
C ALA A 70 -4.10 -5.59 -16.84
N LYS A 71 -4.80 -5.22 -15.75
CA LYS A 71 -5.00 -6.07 -14.57
C LYS A 71 -5.81 -7.33 -14.89
N ALA A 72 -6.84 -7.21 -15.72
CA ALA A 72 -7.64 -8.34 -16.17
C ALA A 72 -6.81 -9.31 -17.03
N VAL A 73 -6.06 -8.79 -18.01
CA VAL A 73 -5.16 -9.58 -18.86
C VAL A 73 -4.09 -10.27 -18.02
N GLN A 74 -3.48 -9.58 -17.05
CA GLN A 74 -2.49 -10.18 -16.16
C GLN A 74 -3.09 -11.32 -15.32
N THR A 75 -4.32 -11.14 -14.83
CA THR A 75 -5.03 -12.16 -14.05
C THR A 75 -5.35 -13.38 -14.91
N LEU A 76 -5.81 -13.18 -16.15
CA LEU A 76 -6.07 -14.26 -17.11
C LEU A 76 -4.78 -14.97 -17.51
N LYS A 77 -3.70 -14.24 -17.81
CA LYS A 77 -2.37 -14.84 -18.09
C LYS A 77 -1.91 -15.72 -16.93
N ASN A 78 -2.01 -15.24 -15.69
CA ASN A 78 -1.64 -16.01 -14.50
C ASN A 78 -2.49 -17.29 -14.31
N LYS A 79 -3.72 -17.34 -14.85
CA LYS A 79 -4.59 -18.53 -14.83
C LYS A 79 -4.31 -19.50 -15.98
N ILE A 80 -3.90 -18.99 -17.16
CA ILE A 80 -3.77 -19.78 -18.40
C ILE A 80 -2.35 -20.31 -18.59
N THR A 81 -1.31 -19.55 -18.25
CA THR A 81 0.03 -20.15 -18.12
C THR A 81 0.02 -21.03 -16.88
N PRO A 82 0.35 -22.34 -16.96
CA PRO A 82 0.66 -23.09 -15.76
C PRO A 82 1.91 -22.44 -15.19
N ARG A 83 1.72 -21.56 -14.19
CA ARG A 83 2.80 -21.27 -13.25
C ARG A 83 3.31 -22.64 -12.83
N PRO A 84 4.61 -22.96 -12.91
CA PRO A 84 5.12 -24.08 -12.14
C PRO A 84 4.58 -23.87 -10.73
N ARG A 85 3.94 -24.90 -10.16
CA ARG A 85 3.43 -24.91 -8.79
C ARG A 85 4.60 -24.63 -7.84
N ASN A 86 4.97 -23.37 -7.70
CA ASN A 86 5.67 -22.80 -6.56
C ASN A 86 4.63 -22.16 -5.64
N THR A 87 3.51 -22.85 -5.46
CA THR A 87 2.49 -22.56 -4.45
C THR A 87 2.94 -22.92 -3.03
N GLU A 88 4.24 -23.12 -2.76
CA GLU A 88 4.72 -23.47 -1.42
C GLU A 88 6.01 -22.79 -0.92
N LYS A 89 6.67 -21.89 -1.66
CA LYS A 89 7.94 -21.29 -1.19
C LYS A 89 8.15 -19.80 -1.49
N ALA A 90 7.08 -19.01 -1.44
CA ALA A 90 7.20 -17.75 -0.68
C ALA A 90 6.75 -18.07 0.76
N LYS A 91 7.38 -19.08 1.38
CA LYS A 91 7.28 -19.26 2.82
C LYS A 91 7.74 -17.94 3.41
N SER A 92 6.79 -17.28 4.05
CA SER A 92 7.01 -16.37 5.15
C SER A 92 8.33 -16.69 5.84
N LYS A 93 9.12 -15.67 6.17
CA LYS A 93 10.17 -15.80 7.18
C LYS A 93 9.63 -16.32 8.52
N LEU A 94 8.31 -16.38 8.67
CA LEU A 94 7.59 -16.90 9.81
C LEU A 94 7.37 -18.41 9.71
N THR A 95 7.62 -19.10 10.81
CA THR A 95 7.19 -20.48 11.07
C THR A 95 5.67 -20.59 11.10
N SER A 96 5.15 -21.82 11.01
CA SER A 96 3.72 -22.09 11.15
C SER A 96 3.18 -21.54 12.47
N ARG A 97 3.97 -21.65 13.55
CA ARG A 97 3.56 -21.20 14.88
C ARG A 97 3.52 -19.69 15.01
N GLU A 98 4.50 -18.99 14.43
CA GLU A 98 4.52 -17.53 14.36
C GLU A 98 3.34 -17.00 13.54
N SER A 99 2.94 -17.71 12.48
CA SER A 99 1.78 -17.34 11.66
C SER A 99 0.46 -17.45 12.43
N GLU A 100 0.28 -18.52 13.22
CA GLU A 100 -0.90 -18.69 14.09
C GLU A 100 -0.98 -17.62 15.18
N ILE A 101 0.15 -17.27 15.79
CA ILE A 101 0.21 -16.23 16.82
C ILE A 101 -0.12 -14.86 16.21
N LEU A 102 0.50 -14.52 15.08
CA LEU A 102 0.26 -13.26 14.39
C LEU A 102 -1.20 -13.11 13.94
N PHE A 103 -1.83 -14.21 13.50
CA PHE A 103 -3.25 -14.21 13.14
C PHE A 103 -4.13 -13.71 14.29
N TRP A 104 -3.96 -14.24 15.51
CA TRP A 104 -4.78 -13.85 16.65
C TRP A 104 -4.46 -12.45 17.19
N VAL A 105 -3.20 -12.04 17.15
CA VAL A 105 -2.80 -10.67 17.48
C VAL A 105 -3.42 -9.66 16.51
N ALA A 106 -3.47 -9.97 15.21
CA ALA A 106 -4.13 -9.14 14.21
C ALA A 106 -5.65 -9.00 14.43
N GLN A 107 -6.27 -9.97 15.11
CA GLN A 107 -7.68 -9.90 15.56
C GLN A 107 -7.85 -9.13 16.89
N GLY A 108 -6.79 -8.52 17.43
CA GLY A 108 -6.81 -7.72 18.65
C GLY A 108 -6.78 -8.52 19.95
N LYS A 109 -6.41 -9.81 19.91
CA LYS A 109 -6.27 -10.64 21.11
C LYS A 109 -5.02 -10.28 21.90
N THR A 110 -5.14 -10.27 23.23
CA THR A 110 -3.97 -10.06 24.11
C THR A 110 -3.08 -11.30 24.10
N ASN A 111 -1.80 -11.16 24.47
CA ASN A 111 -0.89 -12.31 24.52
C ASN A 111 -1.39 -13.42 25.48
N ALA A 112 -2.15 -13.06 26.54
CA ALA A 112 -2.77 -14.01 27.45
C ALA A 112 -3.93 -14.76 26.78
N ASP A 113 -4.74 -14.06 25.98
CA ASP A 113 -5.80 -14.69 25.19
C ASP A 113 -5.21 -15.63 24.14
N VAL A 114 -4.16 -15.21 23.42
CA VAL A 114 -3.48 -16.05 22.41
C VAL A 114 -2.87 -17.29 23.06
N ALA A 115 -2.26 -17.14 24.24
CA ALA A 115 -1.74 -18.25 25.03
C ALA A 115 -2.84 -19.26 25.38
N GLY A 116 -4.01 -18.78 25.83
CA GLY A 116 -5.18 -19.61 26.10
C GLY A 116 -5.75 -20.29 24.86
N ILE A 117 -5.89 -19.56 23.75
CA ILE A 117 -6.44 -20.08 22.48
C ILE A 117 -5.53 -21.16 21.89
N LEU A 118 -4.22 -20.95 21.91
CA LEU A 118 -3.25 -21.85 21.30
C LEU A 118 -2.68 -22.90 22.28
N ASN A 119 -3.19 -22.93 23.51
CA ASN A 119 -2.77 -23.81 24.61
C ASN A 119 -1.24 -23.84 24.81
N ILE A 120 -0.62 -22.66 24.87
CA ILE A 120 0.82 -22.49 25.14
C ILE A 120 1.04 -21.48 26.26
N SER A 121 2.24 -21.46 26.82
CA SER A 121 2.58 -20.47 27.84
C SER A 121 2.62 -19.05 27.26
N LEU A 122 2.29 -18.06 28.09
CA LEU A 122 2.46 -16.64 27.77
C LEU A 122 3.90 -16.31 27.36
N GLY A 123 4.90 -16.97 27.98
CA GLY A 123 6.32 -16.81 27.65
C GLY A 123 6.65 -17.28 26.23
N THR A 124 6.04 -18.39 25.79
CA THR A 124 6.20 -18.91 24.42
C THR A 124 5.63 -17.94 23.39
N VAL A 125 4.47 -17.33 23.67
CA VAL A 125 3.89 -16.31 22.78
C VAL A 125 4.81 -15.09 22.65
N ARG A 126 5.40 -14.62 23.77
CA ARG A 126 6.35 -13.49 23.76
C ARG A 126 7.58 -13.77 22.90
N ILE A 127 8.22 -14.92 23.06
CA ILE A 127 9.40 -15.31 22.27
C ILE A 127 9.08 -15.34 20.77
N HIS A 128 7.95 -15.92 20.38
CA HIS A 128 7.55 -15.92 18.97
C HIS A 128 7.27 -14.51 18.44
N LEU A 129 6.69 -13.61 19.25
CA LEU A 129 6.48 -12.22 18.85
C LEU A 129 7.78 -11.42 18.73
N GLU A 130 8.77 -11.68 19.59
CA GLU A 130 10.12 -11.11 19.48
C GLU A 130 10.81 -11.51 18.17
N HIS A 131 10.60 -12.75 17.70
CA HIS A 131 11.11 -13.18 16.39
C HIS A 131 10.34 -12.58 15.20
N ILE A 132 9.06 -12.23 15.37
CA ILE A 132 8.23 -11.59 14.34
C ILE A 132 8.53 -10.08 14.22
N TYR A 133 8.75 -9.40 15.35
CA TYR A 133 9.00 -7.96 15.45
C TYR A 133 10.40 -7.67 16.04
N PRO A 134 11.47 -7.79 15.23
CA PRO A 134 12.84 -7.51 15.69
C PRO A 134 13.10 -6.02 15.96
#